data_AF-A0A5D0G9Z1-F1
#
_entry.id   AF-A0A5D0G9Z1-F1
#
_cell.length_a   1.000
_cell.length_b   1.000
_cell.length_c   1.000
_cell.angle_alpha   90.00
_cell.angle_beta   90.00
_cell.angle_gamma   90.00
#
_symmetry.space_group_name_H-M   'P 1'
#
loop_
_entity.id
_entity.type
_entity.pdbx_description
1 polymer ?
#
loop_
_entity_poly.entity_id
_entity_poly.type
_entity_poly.pdbx_seq_one_letter_code
_entity_poly.pdbx_strand_id
1 'polypeptide(L)'
;MKFFRKLRQTLLSEGKIGKYLKYAIGEIVLVVIGILIALQINNWNQKKQADKEFKTAIEQIYTHLHAAKEVDTWDISVVEEQLELCKAMQSNIDSFSNFEILRNAHFLDWMSGTGTRLLNFDDFLSKIEFDPNDKAKSSLVFHLNQFFIALYDALDHDFMNLKEKYFEPIFKRNQMPISTGQVGTSIKMAKEGEYTILSEYAINKIDSLKYSNEFQSALQSTEHRIKRILGILKFRKAESEAVREMLLRYDDNLELKYDGIIIEGTAINGENSQPMNLTNANEGIWTAKMKLINGNIKFKSTYAHYFSWGGSGGKLGELKFWGEPIDVTSGEYFITVNFEKMEYKIEQK
;
A
#
# COMPACT_ATOMS: atom_id res chain seq x y z
N MET A 1 6.14 18.62 -57.36
CA MET A 1 7.50 18.28 -57.88
C MET A 1 7.72 18.61 -59.38
N LYS A 2 6.79 18.36 -60.34
CA LYS A 2 7.04 18.61 -61.79
C LYS A 2 7.13 20.09 -62.21
N PHE A 3 6.53 21.00 -61.45
CA PHE A 3 6.46 22.44 -61.74
C PHE A 3 7.82 23.15 -61.54
N PHE A 4 8.47 22.91 -60.40
CA PHE A 4 9.79 23.46 -60.08
C PHE A 4 10.91 22.92 -60.98
N ARG A 5 10.76 21.71 -61.52
CA ARG A 5 11.71 21.11 -62.47
C ARG A 5 11.74 21.86 -63.81
N LYS A 6 10.58 22.23 -64.36
CA LYS A 6 10.48 23.00 -65.61
C LYS A 6 11.07 24.40 -65.44
N LEU A 7 10.76 25.08 -64.34
CA LEU A 7 11.28 26.42 -64.05
C LEU A 7 12.81 26.45 -63.91
N ARG A 8 13.41 25.42 -63.30
CA ARG A 8 14.87 25.26 -63.21
C ARG A 8 15.53 25.07 -64.58
N GLN A 9 14.94 24.26 -65.45
CA GLN A 9 15.45 24.03 -66.80
C GLN A 9 15.43 25.32 -67.65
N THR A 10 14.38 26.13 -67.55
CA THR A 10 14.26 27.40 -68.31
C THR A 10 15.25 28.48 -67.83
N LEU A 11 15.52 28.57 -66.52
CA LEU A 11 16.45 29.56 -65.95
C LEU A 11 17.93 29.23 -66.20
N LEU A 12 18.27 27.94 -66.33
CA LEU A 12 19.59 27.45 -66.73
C LEU A 12 19.87 27.71 -68.21
N SER A 13 18.89 27.55 -69.10
CA SER A 13 19.03 27.82 -70.55
C SER A 13 19.17 29.30 -70.90
N GLU A 14 18.79 30.22 -70.00
CA GLU A 14 18.88 31.68 -70.21
C GLU A 14 20.17 32.32 -69.64
N GLY A 15 21.14 31.55 -69.15
CA GLY A 15 22.40 32.08 -68.58
C GLY A 15 22.27 32.79 -67.22
N LYS A 16 21.10 32.69 -66.55
CA LYS A 16 20.77 33.40 -65.29
C LYS A 16 21.15 32.58 -64.05
N ILE A 17 22.40 32.14 -63.94
CA ILE A 17 22.93 31.28 -62.86
C ILE A 17 22.61 31.85 -61.47
N GLY A 18 22.74 33.17 -61.28
CA GLY A 18 22.45 33.82 -59.99
C GLY A 18 20.98 33.76 -59.55
N LYS A 19 20.02 33.75 -60.50
CA LYS A 19 18.59 33.56 -60.17
C LYS A 19 18.30 32.10 -59.83
N TYR A 20 18.88 31.17 -60.59
CA TYR A 20 18.79 29.74 -60.32
C TYR A 20 19.30 29.38 -58.91
N LEU A 21 20.46 29.91 -58.51
CA LEU A 21 21.05 29.65 -57.20
C LEU A 21 20.14 30.14 -56.06
N LYS A 22 19.54 31.34 -56.19
CA LYS A 22 18.59 31.89 -55.19
C LYS A 22 17.36 31.01 -55.01
N TYR A 23 16.79 30.47 -56.08
CA TYR A 23 15.62 29.59 -56.00
C TYR A 23 15.97 28.21 -55.42
N ALA A 24 17.11 27.62 -55.80
CA ALA A 24 17.56 26.34 -55.24
C ALA A 24 17.90 26.46 -53.73
N ILE A 25 18.52 27.57 -53.31
CA ILE A 25 18.77 27.87 -51.90
C ILE A 25 17.44 28.02 -51.15
N GLY A 26 16.46 28.74 -51.72
CA GLY A 26 15.13 28.87 -51.12
C GLY A 26 14.43 27.52 -50.90
N GLU A 27 14.52 26.60 -51.85
CA GLU A 27 13.95 25.25 -51.73
C GLU A 27 14.64 24.43 -50.64
N ILE A 28 15.98 24.49 -50.56
CA ILE A 28 16.74 23.83 -49.50
C ILE A 28 16.37 24.41 -48.13
N VAL A 29 16.33 25.74 -48.00
CA VAL A 29 15.95 26.40 -46.74
C VAL A 29 14.55 25.99 -46.30
N LEU A 30 13.59 25.91 -47.23
CA LEU A 30 12.22 25.52 -46.93
C LEU A 30 12.11 24.04 -46.52
N VAL A 31 12.87 23.14 -47.16
CA VAL A 31 12.98 21.74 -46.75
C VAL A 31 13.63 21.61 -45.37
N VAL A 32 14.70 22.35 -45.10
CA VAL A 32 15.39 22.36 -43.80
C VAL A 32 14.45 22.84 -42.70
N ILE A 33 13.70 23.93 -42.91
CA ILE A 33 12.67 24.40 -41.97
C ILE A 33 11.61 23.32 -41.74
N GLY A 34 11.16 22.63 -42.80
CA GLY A 34 10.21 21.52 -42.67
C GLY A 34 10.74 20.37 -41.81
N ILE A 35 12.00 19.97 -41.99
CA ILE A 35 12.66 18.94 -41.18
C ILE A 35 12.80 19.40 -39.73
N LEU A 36 13.22 20.64 -39.49
CA LEU A 36 13.37 21.18 -38.14
C LEU A 36 12.04 21.24 -37.39
N ILE A 37 10.95 21.67 -38.05
CA ILE A 37 9.61 21.66 -37.46
C ILE A 37 9.16 20.23 -37.16
N ALA A 38 9.36 19.29 -38.09
CA ALA A 38 9.02 17.88 -37.86
C ALA A 38 9.80 17.28 -36.67
N LEU A 39 11.09 17.57 -36.56
CA LEU A 39 11.92 17.18 -35.42
C LEU A 39 11.44 17.83 -34.12
N GLN A 40 11.10 19.12 -34.14
CA GLN A 40 10.57 19.82 -32.96
C GLN A 40 9.24 19.22 -32.48
N ILE A 41 8.30 18.94 -33.39
CA ILE A 41 7.02 18.29 -33.05
C ILE A 41 7.25 16.90 -32.47
N ASN A 42 8.15 16.12 -33.08
CA ASN A 42 8.49 14.79 -32.57
C ASN A 42 9.09 14.87 -31.14
N ASN A 43 10.05 15.77 -30.92
CA ASN A 43 10.67 15.97 -29.61
C ASN A 43 9.66 16.45 -28.55
N TRP A 44 8.73 17.33 -28.92
CA TRP A 44 7.68 17.79 -28.02
C TRP A 44 6.71 16.66 -27.63
N ASN A 45 6.30 15.83 -28.58
CA ASN A 45 5.46 14.66 -28.31
C ASN A 45 6.18 13.64 -27.40
N GLN A 46 7.47 13.39 -27.64
CA GLN A 46 8.28 12.51 -26.79
C GLN A 46 8.38 13.06 -25.35
N LYS A 47 8.65 14.36 -25.19
CA LYS A 47 8.68 14.99 -23.87
C LYS A 47 7.34 14.89 -23.15
N LYS A 48 6.23 15.20 -23.84
CA LYS A 48 4.87 15.10 -23.26
C LYS A 48 4.55 13.67 -22.81
N GLN A 49 4.98 12.67 -23.55
CA GLN A 49 4.80 11.27 -23.18
C GLN A 49 5.64 10.92 -21.94
N ALA A 50 6.91 11.35 -21.89
CA ALA A 50 7.78 11.13 -20.74
C ALA A 50 7.25 11.81 -19.47
N ASP A 51 6.73 13.04 -19.58
CA ASP A 51 6.13 13.77 -18.45
C ASP A 51 4.86 13.06 -17.93
N LYS A 52 4.05 12.49 -18.84
CA LYS A 52 2.86 11.70 -18.48
C LYS A 52 3.23 10.40 -17.77
N GLU A 53 4.23 9.68 -18.28
CA GLU A 53 4.72 8.43 -17.68
C GLU A 53 5.31 8.69 -16.29
N PHE A 54 6.11 9.75 -16.16
CA PHE A 54 6.64 10.18 -14.89
C PHE A 54 5.53 10.56 -13.90
N LYS A 55 4.53 11.36 -14.31
CA LYS A 55 3.37 11.68 -13.47
C LYS A 55 2.64 10.41 -13.01
N THR A 56 2.41 9.47 -13.91
CA THR A 56 1.74 8.21 -13.59
C THR A 56 2.55 7.41 -12.56
N ALA A 57 3.88 7.36 -12.71
CA ALA A 57 4.75 6.65 -11.78
C ALA A 57 4.72 7.27 -10.37
N ILE A 58 4.79 8.61 -10.26
CA ILE A 58 4.73 9.28 -8.94
C ILE A 58 3.35 9.17 -8.29
N GLU A 59 2.24 9.16 -9.05
CA GLU A 59 0.90 8.90 -8.52
C GLU A 59 0.73 7.47 -7.98
N GLN A 60 1.34 6.48 -8.66
CA GLN A 60 1.37 5.09 -8.20
C GLN A 60 2.18 4.95 -6.91
N ILE A 61 3.36 5.58 -6.85
CA ILE A 61 4.17 5.63 -5.61
C ILE A 61 3.38 6.31 -4.49
N TYR A 62 2.77 7.46 -4.76
CA TYR A 62 1.95 8.20 -3.80
C TYR A 62 0.81 7.34 -3.22
N THR A 63 0.09 6.61 -4.08
CA THR A 63 -1.00 5.69 -3.68
C THR A 63 -0.46 4.52 -2.85
N HIS A 64 0.69 3.96 -3.23
CA HIS A 64 1.31 2.87 -2.48
C HIS A 64 1.84 3.30 -1.13
N LEU A 65 2.42 4.48 -1.00
CA LEU A 65 2.85 5.04 0.29
C LEU A 65 1.65 5.27 1.22
N HIS A 66 0.53 5.76 0.68
CA HIS A 66 -0.71 5.87 1.43
C HIS A 66 -1.19 4.49 1.94
N ALA A 67 -1.26 3.50 1.06
CA ALA A 67 -1.66 2.14 1.46
C ALA A 67 -0.69 1.51 2.48
N ALA A 68 0.61 1.72 2.32
CA ALA A 68 1.64 1.21 3.23
C ALA A 68 1.50 1.80 4.63
N LYS A 69 1.27 3.12 4.74
CA LYS A 69 0.99 3.81 6.00
C LYS A 69 -0.21 3.21 6.71
N GLU A 70 -1.28 2.87 5.99
CA GLU A 70 -2.48 2.27 6.58
C GLU A 70 -2.23 0.85 7.09
N VAL A 71 -1.45 0.06 6.36
CA VAL A 71 -1.02 -1.27 6.82
C VAL A 71 -0.16 -1.14 8.08
N ASP A 72 0.80 -0.23 8.10
CA ASP A 72 1.65 0.00 9.27
C ASP A 72 0.87 0.50 10.47
N THR A 73 -0.12 1.36 10.25
CA THR A 73 -1.00 1.84 11.32
C THR A 73 -1.73 0.68 11.98
N TRP A 74 -2.21 -0.26 11.18
CA TRP A 74 -2.84 -1.47 11.67
C TRP A 74 -1.84 -2.38 12.38
N ASP A 75 -0.68 -2.67 11.77
CA ASP A 75 0.35 -3.51 12.40
C ASP A 75 0.82 -2.93 13.75
N ILE A 76 1.00 -1.61 13.83
CA ILE A 76 1.33 -0.90 15.08
C ILE A 76 0.28 -1.17 16.15
N SER A 77 -1.02 -1.05 15.82
CA SER A 77 -2.09 -1.29 16.79
C SER A 77 -2.04 -2.70 17.38
N VAL A 78 -1.73 -3.69 16.54
CA VAL A 78 -1.63 -5.10 16.93
C VAL A 78 -0.39 -5.34 17.80
N VAL A 79 0.75 -4.74 17.46
CA VAL A 79 1.98 -4.86 18.25
C VAL A 79 1.85 -4.13 19.59
N GLU A 80 1.11 -3.03 19.65
CA GLU A 80 0.77 -2.35 20.91
C GLU A 80 -0.13 -3.22 21.79
N GLU A 81 -1.13 -3.90 21.23
CA GLU A 81 -1.93 -4.91 21.94
C GLU A 81 -1.05 -6.04 22.50
N GLN A 82 -0.12 -6.58 21.71
CA GLN A 82 0.84 -7.58 22.17
C GLN A 82 1.72 -7.06 23.32
N LEU A 83 2.18 -5.80 23.23
CA LEU A 83 3.02 -5.20 24.26
C LEU A 83 2.29 -5.08 25.59
N GLU A 84 1.06 -4.57 25.57
CA GLU A 84 0.25 -4.41 26.78
C GLU A 84 -0.12 -5.76 27.39
N LEU A 85 -0.46 -6.75 26.56
CA LEU A 85 -0.71 -8.11 27.02
C LEU A 85 0.53 -8.76 27.65
N CYS A 86 1.70 -8.61 27.02
CA CYS A 86 2.96 -9.14 27.54
C CYS A 86 3.29 -8.55 28.92
N LYS A 87 3.17 -7.21 29.07
CA LYS A 87 3.36 -6.53 30.36
C LYS A 87 2.35 -6.99 31.42
N ALA A 88 1.09 -7.18 31.04
CA ALA A 88 0.06 -7.68 31.95
C ALA A 88 0.39 -9.09 32.44
N MET A 89 0.80 -9.99 31.55
CA MET A 89 1.25 -11.35 31.91
C MET A 89 2.49 -11.34 32.80
N GLN A 90 3.44 -10.43 32.59
CA GLN A 90 4.60 -10.28 33.47
C GLN A 90 4.23 -9.75 34.86
N SER A 91 3.27 -8.83 34.94
CA SER A 91 2.91 -8.15 36.18
C SER A 91 1.98 -8.98 37.07
N ASN A 92 1.02 -9.70 36.47
CA ASN A 92 0.03 -10.48 37.21
C ASN A 92 -0.46 -11.67 36.37
N ILE A 93 0.40 -12.67 36.19
CA ILE A 93 0.08 -13.86 35.40
C ILE A 93 -1.13 -14.63 35.93
N ASP A 94 -1.43 -14.52 37.23
CA ASP A 94 -2.53 -15.22 37.89
C ASP A 94 -3.90 -14.58 37.66
N SER A 95 -3.94 -13.38 37.08
CA SER A 95 -5.20 -12.80 36.56
C SER A 95 -5.71 -13.49 35.30
N PHE A 96 -4.91 -14.35 34.68
CA PHE A 96 -5.26 -15.10 33.48
C PHE A 96 -5.52 -16.57 33.83
N SER A 97 -6.57 -17.15 33.25
CA SER A 97 -6.75 -18.60 33.27
C SER A 97 -5.62 -19.29 32.52
N ASN A 98 -5.37 -20.57 32.82
CA ASN A 98 -4.37 -21.38 32.12
C ASN A 98 -4.61 -21.44 30.60
N PHE A 99 -5.88 -21.48 30.20
CA PHE A 99 -6.28 -21.36 28.80
C PHE A 99 -5.82 -20.02 28.19
N GLU A 100 -6.07 -18.91 28.88
CA GLU A 100 -5.65 -17.58 28.42
C GLU A 100 -4.14 -17.44 28.35
N ILE A 101 -3.38 -17.93 29.34
CA ILE A 101 -1.92 -17.88 29.34
C ILE A 101 -1.37 -18.58 28.10
N LEU A 102 -1.85 -19.80 27.81
CA LEU A 102 -1.38 -20.59 26.67
C LEU A 102 -1.77 -19.92 25.34
N ARG A 103 -3.01 -19.45 25.22
CA ARG A 103 -3.51 -18.69 24.09
C ARG A 103 -2.68 -17.43 23.81
N ASN A 104 -2.44 -16.65 24.87
CA ASN A 104 -1.72 -15.39 24.80
C ASN A 104 -0.25 -15.62 24.44
N ALA A 105 0.40 -16.66 24.97
CA ALA A 105 1.76 -17.02 24.59
C ALA A 105 1.89 -17.34 23.08
N HIS A 106 0.91 -18.03 22.49
CA HIS A 106 0.87 -18.22 21.03
C HIS A 106 0.68 -16.91 20.26
N PHE A 107 -0.19 -16.03 20.75
CA PHE A 107 -0.39 -14.70 20.15
C PHE A 107 0.85 -13.82 20.25
N LEU A 108 1.58 -13.90 21.38
CA LEU A 108 2.83 -13.19 21.60
C LEU A 108 3.97 -13.69 20.71
N ASP A 109 3.97 -14.98 20.34
CA ASP A 109 4.92 -15.56 19.38
C ASP A 109 4.58 -15.21 17.92
N TRP A 110 3.31 -14.91 17.64
CA TRP A 110 2.86 -14.49 16.32
C TRP A 110 3.40 -13.10 15.97
N MET A 111 3.64 -12.87 14.69
CA MET A 111 4.32 -11.69 14.18
C MET A 111 3.43 -11.04 13.12
N SER A 112 2.86 -9.89 13.47
CA SER A 112 2.26 -8.96 12.51
C SER A 112 3.37 -8.32 11.65
N GLY A 113 3.02 -7.67 10.53
CA GLY A 113 3.99 -6.89 9.76
C GLY A 113 4.85 -7.58 8.71
N THR A 114 4.73 -8.90 8.48
CA THR A 114 5.49 -9.59 7.40
C THR A 114 4.86 -9.45 6.00
N GLY A 115 3.69 -8.82 5.90
CA GLY A 115 2.84 -8.84 4.71
C GLY A 115 3.04 -7.71 3.71
N THR A 116 3.70 -6.61 4.07
CA THR A 116 3.99 -5.53 3.13
C THR A 116 5.23 -5.88 2.32
N ARG A 117 5.10 -6.89 1.44
CA ARG A 117 5.79 -6.76 0.15
C ARG A 117 5.15 -5.56 -0.50
N LEU A 118 5.77 -4.39 -0.31
CA LEU A 118 5.47 -3.22 -1.09
C LEU A 118 5.65 -3.62 -2.55
N LEU A 119 4.55 -4.00 -3.21
CA LEU A 119 4.59 -4.64 -4.50
C LEU A 119 5.28 -3.71 -5.50
N ASN A 120 6.35 -4.21 -6.11
CA ASN A 120 6.93 -3.71 -7.35
C ASN A 120 7.40 -2.25 -7.34
N PHE A 121 7.97 -1.74 -6.23
CA PHE A 121 8.65 -0.43 -6.29
C PHE A 121 9.79 -0.39 -7.30
N ASP A 122 10.49 -1.50 -7.52
CA ASP A 122 11.48 -1.62 -8.58
C ASP A 122 10.88 -1.33 -9.97
N ASP A 123 9.64 -1.75 -10.22
CA ASP A 123 8.94 -1.47 -11.48
C ASP A 123 8.59 0.02 -11.61
N PHE A 124 8.18 0.69 -10.52
CA PHE A 124 7.90 2.13 -10.55
C PHE A 124 9.18 2.98 -10.63
N LEU A 125 10.23 2.61 -9.90
CA LEU A 125 11.52 3.29 -9.94
C LEU A 125 12.19 3.13 -11.31
N SER A 126 12.07 1.96 -11.94
CA SER A 126 12.61 1.75 -13.29
C SER A 126 11.99 2.66 -14.35
N LYS A 127 10.77 3.18 -14.08
CA LYS A 127 10.05 4.11 -14.96
C LYS A 127 10.39 5.59 -14.68
N ILE A 128 11.16 5.87 -13.64
CA ILE A 128 11.51 7.22 -13.21
C ILE A 128 12.98 7.48 -13.58
N GLU A 129 13.20 8.00 -14.78
CA GLU A 129 14.55 8.31 -15.27
C GLU A 129 15.13 9.59 -14.65
N PHE A 130 16.44 9.56 -14.37
CA PHE A 130 17.22 10.74 -14.00
C PHE A 130 17.34 11.69 -15.20
N ASP A 131 16.91 12.94 -15.03
CA ASP A 131 17.07 13.99 -16.04
C ASP A 131 18.06 15.05 -15.55
N PRO A 132 19.30 15.11 -16.09
CA PRO A 132 20.29 16.09 -15.65
C PRO A 132 19.87 17.55 -15.91
N ASN A 133 18.88 17.78 -16.77
CA ASN A 133 18.36 19.11 -17.09
C ASN A 133 17.19 19.52 -16.19
N ASP A 134 16.58 18.57 -15.46
CA ASP A 134 15.53 18.82 -14.48
C ASP A 134 16.03 18.46 -13.07
N LYS A 135 16.59 19.47 -12.40
CA LYS A 135 17.16 19.33 -11.05
C LYS A 135 16.12 18.92 -10.01
N ALA A 136 14.87 19.39 -10.14
CA ALA A 136 13.81 19.09 -9.19
C ALA A 136 13.40 17.62 -9.32
N LYS A 137 13.15 17.17 -10.57
CA LYS A 137 12.89 15.75 -10.86
C LYS A 137 14.02 14.87 -10.39
N SER A 138 15.27 15.19 -10.76
CA SER A 138 16.45 14.41 -10.35
C SER A 138 16.65 14.35 -8.84
N SER A 139 16.39 15.45 -8.13
CA SER A 139 16.42 15.45 -6.66
C SER A 139 15.32 14.56 -6.08
N LEU A 140 14.10 14.59 -6.62
CA LEU A 140 13.02 13.71 -6.21
C LEU A 140 13.39 12.23 -6.42
N VAL A 141 13.87 11.87 -7.62
CA VAL A 141 14.31 10.50 -7.96
C VAL A 141 15.37 10.02 -6.97
N PHE A 142 16.35 10.87 -6.65
CA PHE A 142 17.39 10.54 -5.70
C PHE A 142 16.83 10.23 -4.31
N HIS A 143 15.96 11.09 -3.77
CA HIS A 143 15.36 10.88 -2.45
C HIS A 143 14.45 9.64 -2.41
N LEU A 144 13.68 9.39 -3.47
CA LEU A 144 12.89 8.17 -3.60
C LEU A 144 13.80 6.93 -3.53
N ASN A 145 14.87 6.89 -4.32
CA ASN A 145 15.83 5.78 -4.27
C ASN A 145 16.45 5.57 -2.88
N GLN A 146 16.84 6.66 -2.19
CA GLN A 146 17.38 6.55 -0.83
C GLN A 146 16.37 5.99 0.16
N PHE A 147 15.11 6.45 0.10
CA PHE A 147 14.03 5.91 0.91
C PHE A 147 13.84 4.42 0.67
N PHE A 148 13.76 3.98 -0.60
CA PHE A 148 13.53 2.57 -0.91
C PHE A 148 14.69 1.67 -0.48
N ILE A 149 15.94 2.09 -0.66
CA ILE A 149 17.11 1.33 -0.18
C ILE A 149 17.06 1.21 1.34
N ALA A 150 16.79 2.31 2.05
CA ALA A 150 16.71 2.30 3.52
C ALA A 150 15.56 1.41 4.03
N LEU A 151 14.41 1.43 3.34
CA LEU A 151 13.23 0.67 3.75
C LEU A 151 13.34 -0.82 3.41
N TYR A 152 13.84 -1.16 2.23
CA TYR A 152 13.84 -2.53 1.71
C TYR A 152 15.03 -3.35 2.18
N ASP A 153 16.24 -2.78 2.20
CA ASP A 153 17.43 -3.56 2.54
C ASP A 153 17.68 -3.61 4.05
N ALA A 154 17.54 -2.49 4.75
CA ALA A 154 17.90 -2.41 6.16
C ALA A 154 16.77 -2.89 7.08
N LEU A 155 15.55 -2.36 6.89
CA LEU A 155 14.46 -2.66 7.80
C LEU A 155 13.89 -4.06 7.61
N ASP A 156 13.73 -4.55 6.38
CA ASP A 156 13.26 -5.94 6.18
C ASP A 156 14.29 -6.95 6.68
N HIS A 157 15.59 -6.71 6.50
CA HIS A 157 16.61 -7.57 7.09
C HIS A 157 16.53 -7.59 8.63
N ASP A 158 16.42 -6.41 9.26
CA ASP A 158 16.23 -6.32 10.70
C ASP A 158 14.95 -7.01 11.17
N PHE A 159 13.86 -6.87 10.42
CA PHE A 159 12.59 -7.54 10.69
C PHE A 159 12.68 -9.06 10.57
N MET A 160 13.40 -9.56 9.56
CA MET A 160 13.66 -10.98 9.35
C MET A 160 14.47 -11.59 10.51
N ASN A 161 15.36 -10.81 11.11
CA ASN A 161 16.13 -11.23 12.29
C ASN A 161 15.31 -11.23 13.58
N LEU A 162 14.12 -10.62 13.57
CA LEU A 162 13.17 -10.65 14.70
C LEU A 162 12.18 -11.81 14.61
N LYS A 163 12.41 -12.79 13.72
CA LYS A 163 11.47 -13.91 13.52
C LYS A 163 11.46 -14.96 14.63
N GLU A 164 12.40 -14.88 15.56
CA GLU A 164 12.56 -15.84 16.65
C GLU A 164 11.29 -15.90 17.52
N LYS A 165 10.81 -17.12 17.78
CA LYS A 165 9.68 -17.41 18.67
C LYS A 165 10.21 -17.89 20.02
N TYR A 166 9.68 -17.35 21.11
CA TYR A 166 10.19 -17.61 22.46
C TYR A 166 9.36 -18.65 23.21
N PHE A 167 8.06 -18.79 22.93
CA PHE A 167 7.19 -19.77 23.59
C PHE A 167 7.14 -21.13 22.88
N GLU A 168 7.15 -21.13 21.55
CA GLU A 168 7.08 -22.36 20.73
C GLU A 168 8.17 -23.39 21.10
N PRO A 169 9.44 -23.02 21.34
CA PRO A 169 10.45 -23.98 21.80
C PRO A 169 10.13 -24.60 23.18
N ILE A 170 9.55 -23.83 24.09
CA ILE A 170 9.14 -24.31 25.44
C ILE A 170 8.03 -25.34 25.29
N PHE A 171 7.04 -25.05 24.44
CA PHE A 171 5.92 -25.94 24.17
C PHE A 171 6.39 -27.25 23.54
N LYS A 172 7.26 -27.18 22.53
CA LYS A 172 7.87 -28.36 21.90
C LYS A 172 8.61 -29.25 22.91
N ARG A 173 9.45 -28.67 23.78
CA ARG A 173 10.18 -29.42 24.82
C ARG A 173 9.24 -30.10 25.82
N ASN A 174 8.11 -29.50 26.09
CA ASN A 174 7.10 -30.02 27.02
C ASN A 174 6.03 -30.88 26.33
N GLN A 175 6.22 -31.27 25.06
CA GLN A 175 5.27 -32.08 24.28
C GLN A 175 3.87 -31.44 24.20
N MET A 176 3.82 -30.12 24.29
CA MET A 176 2.59 -29.36 24.15
C MET A 176 2.33 -29.10 22.66
N PRO A 177 1.06 -29.11 22.24
CA PRO A 177 0.68 -28.73 20.90
C PRO A 177 1.19 -27.32 20.57
N ILE A 178 1.66 -27.14 19.34
CA ILE A 178 2.02 -25.84 18.78
C ILE A 178 0.94 -25.41 17.80
N SER A 179 0.57 -24.13 17.82
CA SER A 179 -0.36 -23.61 16.81
C SER A 179 0.29 -23.68 15.43
N THR A 180 -0.34 -24.41 14.52
CA THR A 180 -0.03 -24.37 13.07
C THR A 180 -0.88 -23.33 12.34
N GLY A 181 -1.91 -22.77 13.00
CA GLY A 181 -2.80 -21.73 12.47
C GLY A 181 -2.41 -20.31 12.89
N GLN A 182 -2.83 -19.31 12.10
CA GLN A 182 -2.76 -17.90 12.50
C GLN A 182 -3.60 -17.71 13.76
N VAL A 183 -3.01 -17.16 14.82
CA VAL A 183 -3.67 -16.92 16.13
C VAL A 183 -4.63 -15.71 16.05
N GLY A 184 -5.15 -15.41 14.86
CA GLY A 184 -5.80 -14.14 14.56
C GLY A 184 -4.79 -12.99 14.53
N THR A 185 -5.22 -11.86 13.99
CA THR A 185 -4.40 -10.67 13.83
C THR A 185 -4.71 -9.59 14.88
N SER A 186 -5.48 -9.91 15.92
CA SER A 186 -5.79 -9.05 17.07
C SER A 186 -6.10 -9.89 18.30
N ILE A 187 -6.10 -9.30 19.50
CA ILE A 187 -6.51 -10.02 20.72
C ILE A 187 -7.95 -10.52 20.61
N LYS A 188 -8.83 -9.77 19.95
CA LYS A 188 -10.22 -10.17 19.71
C LYS A 188 -10.29 -11.42 18.83
N MET A 189 -9.60 -11.42 17.68
CA MET A 189 -9.54 -12.59 16.80
C MET A 189 -8.84 -13.78 17.45
N ALA A 190 -7.85 -13.52 18.31
CA ALA A 190 -7.33 -14.55 19.18
C ALA A 190 -8.47 -15.08 20.07
N LYS A 191 -9.18 -14.25 20.83
CA LYS A 191 -10.26 -14.72 21.74
C LYS A 191 -11.36 -15.52 21.04
N GLU A 192 -11.73 -15.12 19.83
CA GLU A 192 -12.82 -15.70 19.04
C GLU A 192 -12.38 -16.85 18.12
N GLY A 193 -11.07 -17.06 17.96
CA GLY A 193 -10.53 -18.09 17.09
C GLY A 193 -10.84 -19.51 17.56
N GLU A 194 -11.13 -20.41 16.61
CA GLU A 194 -11.26 -21.83 16.92
C GLU A 194 -9.90 -22.44 17.25
N TYR A 195 -9.61 -22.57 18.54
CA TYR A 195 -8.42 -23.26 19.04
C TYR A 195 -8.62 -24.77 19.01
N THR A 196 -8.54 -25.37 17.81
CA THR A 196 -8.57 -26.83 17.63
C THR A 196 -7.40 -27.58 18.30
N ILE A 197 -6.48 -26.85 18.95
CA ILE A 197 -5.14 -27.34 19.32
C ILE A 197 -4.83 -27.17 20.82
N LEU A 198 -5.75 -26.66 21.64
CA LEU A 198 -5.52 -26.54 23.09
C LEU A 198 -6.06 -27.78 23.81
N SER A 199 -5.20 -28.80 23.97
CA SER A 199 -5.56 -30.00 24.72
C SER A 199 -5.67 -29.71 26.21
N GLU A 200 -6.55 -30.43 26.91
CA GLU A 200 -6.67 -30.37 28.37
C GLU A 200 -5.30 -30.63 29.05
N TYR A 201 -4.49 -31.51 28.45
CA TYR A 201 -3.09 -31.72 28.85
C TYR A 201 -2.27 -30.42 28.84
N ALA A 202 -2.31 -29.65 27.75
CA ALA A 202 -1.54 -28.41 27.61
C ALA A 202 -2.01 -27.34 28.61
N ILE A 203 -3.32 -27.24 28.82
CA ILE A 203 -3.95 -26.33 29.79
C ILE A 203 -3.53 -26.71 31.21
N ASN A 204 -3.44 -27.99 31.55
CA ASN A 204 -2.97 -28.41 32.88
C ASN A 204 -1.45 -28.22 33.03
N LYS A 205 -0.68 -28.46 31.97
CA LYS A 205 0.78 -28.34 31.98
C LYS A 205 1.24 -26.90 32.21
N ILE A 206 0.52 -25.91 31.68
CA ILE A 206 0.90 -24.49 31.80
C ILE A 206 0.96 -24.00 33.26
N ASP A 207 0.17 -24.58 34.16
CA ASP A 207 0.17 -24.22 35.59
C ASP A 207 1.55 -24.41 36.23
N SER A 208 2.24 -25.48 35.83
CA SER A 208 3.61 -25.77 36.27
C SER A 208 4.69 -24.98 35.54
N LEU A 209 4.39 -24.48 34.33
CA LEU A 209 5.37 -23.80 33.47
C LEU A 209 5.36 -22.29 33.62
N LYS A 210 4.22 -21.68 33.96
CA LYS A 210 4.03 -20.23 33.97
C LYS A 210 5.01 -19.50 34.89
N TYR A 211 5.49 -20.13 35.96
CA TYR A 211 6.51 -19.55 36.86
C TYR A 211 7.94 -20.04 36.60
N SER A 212 8.14 -20.92 35.61
CA SER A 212 9.48 -21.39 35.30
C SER A 212 10.36 -20.25 34.79
N ASN A 213 11.66 -20.30 35.10
CA ASN A 213 12.63 -19.31 34.62
C ASN A 213 12.57 -19.17 33.09
N GLU A 214 12.40 -20.29 32.39
CA GLU A 214 12.33 -20.31 30.92
C GLU A 214 11.11 -19.54 30.38
N PHE A 215 9.94 -19.72 30.99
CA PHE A 215 8.72 -19.00 30.60
C PHE A 215 8.80 -17.50 30.91
N GLN A 216 9.35 -17.15 32.08
CA GLN A 216 9.56 -15.76 32.48
C GLN A 216 10.59 -15.06 31.59
N SER A 217 11.69 -15.74 31.25
CA SER A 217 12.66 -15.25 30.27
C SER A 217 12.05 -15.10 28.87
N ALA A 218 11.15 -16.00 28.47
CA ALA A 218 10.44 -15.86 27.19
C ALA A 218 9.55 -14.59 27.17
N LEU A 219 8.83 -14.27 28.25
CA LEU A 219 8.08 -13.03 28.36
C LEU A 219 8.97 -11.78 28.20
N GLN A 220 10.11 -11.74 28.90
CA GLN A 220 11.06 -10.62 28.82
C GLN A 220 11.65 -10.47 27.40
N SER A 221 12.12 -11.56 26.81
CA SER A 221 12.66 -11.56 25.44
C SER A 221 11.59 -11.15 24.42
N THR A 222 10.35 -11.58 24.63
CA THR A 222 9.22 -11.23 23.76
C THR A 222 8.90 -9.75 23.86
N GLU A 223 8.88 -9.16 25.05
CA GLU A 223 8.70 -7.72 25.22
C GLU A 223 9.78 -6.92 24.48
N HIS A 224 11.06 -7.31 24.61
CA HIS A 224 12.15 -6.66 23.89
C HIS A 224 11.98 -6.76 22.38
N ARG A 225 11.60 -7.93 21.87
CA ARG A 225 11.30 -8.14 20.45
C ARG A 225 10.15 -7.25 19.97
N ILE A 226 9.03 -7.24 20.70
CA ILE A 226 7.85 -6.42 20.40
C ILE A 226 8.21 -4.93 20.35
N LYS A 227 9.00 -4.42 21.31
CA LYS A 227 9.46 -3.02 21.31
C LYS A 227 10.30 -2.68 20.08
N ARG A 228 11.18 -3.59 19.64
CA ARG A 228 11.97 -3.40 18.41
C ARG A 228 11.09 -3.37 17.17
N ILE A 229 10.16 -4.32 17.05
CA ILE A 229 9.17 -4.36 15.96
C ILE A 229 8.37 -3.05 15.93
N LEU A 230 7.85 -2.60 17.08
CA LEU A 230 7.09 -1.36 17.19
C LEU A 230 7.88 -0.13 16.74
N GLY A 231 9.16 -0.06 17.10
CA GLY A 231 10.06 1.00 16.64
C GLY A 231 10.24 1.02 15.12
N ILE A 232 10.45 -0.16 14.51
CA ILE A 232 10.60 -0.31 13.06
C ILE A 232 9.31 0.12 12.34
N LEU A 233 8.15 -0.35 12.79
CA LEU A 233 6.87 -0.01 12.17
C LEU A 233 6.55 1.49 12.28
N LYS A 234 6.81 2.10 13.44
CA LYS A 234 6.63 3.55 13.63
C LYS A 234 7.54 4.36 12.72
N PHE A 235 8.79 3.92 12.54
CA PHE A 235 9.73 4.54 11.62
C PHE A 235 9.26 4.40 10.16
N ARG A 236 8.90 3.18 9.72
CA ARG A 236 8.40 2.92 8.36
C ARG A 236 7.16 3.75 8.01
N LYS A 237 6.22 3.86 8.96
CA LYS A 237 5.02 4.72 8.82
C LYS A 237 5.40 6.19 8.65
N ALA A 238 6.29 6.71 9.50
CA ALA A 238 6.71 8.11 9.46
C ALA A 238 7.46 8.45 8.17
N GLU A 239 8.35 7.58 7.72
CA GLU A 239 9.08 7.75 6.46
C GLU A 239 8.13 7.70 5.26
N SER A 240 7.15 6.80 5.26
CA SER A 240 6.14 6.73 4.19
C SER A 240 5.34 8.05 4.07
N GLU A 241 4.96 8.65 5.20
CA GLU A 241 4.31 9.97 5.23
C GLU A 241 5.26 11.09 4.74
N ALA A 242 6.52 11.09 5.19
CA ALA A 242 7.49 12.12 4.81
C ALA A 242 7.75 12.14 3.29
N VAL A 243 7.85 10.96 2.67
CA VAL A 243 8.00 10.83 1.22
C VAL A 243 6.72 11.23 0.49
N ARG A 244 5.55 10.87 1.02
CA ARG A 244 4.26 11.29 0.47
C ARG A 244 4.12 12.82 0.44
N GLU A 245 4.47 13.47 1.54
CA GLU A 245 4.52 14.94 1.63
C GLU A 245 5.56 15.56 0.69
N MET A 246 6.69 14.89 0.48
CA MET A 246 7.68 15.31 -0.52
C MET A 246 7.10 15.26 -1.95
N LEU A 247 6.33 14.23 -2.28
CA LEU A 247 5.65 14.12 -3.57
C LEU A 247 4.61 15.23 -3.76
N LEU A 248 3.81 15.53 -2.72
CA LEU A 248 2.83 16.64 -2.77
C LEU A 248 3.47 18.02 -2.91
N ARG A 249 4.66 18.22 -2.33
CA ARG A 249 5.44 19.45 -2.57
C ARG A 249 5.97 19.56 -4.00
N TYR A 250 6.14 18.43 -4.67
CA TYR A 250 6.61 18.37 -6.06
C TYR A 250 5.46 18.56 -7.06
N ASP A 251 4.33 17.88 -6.87
CA ASP A 251 3.07 18.07 -7.60
C ASP A 251 1.91 18.04 -6.59
N ASP A 252 1.18 19.15 -6.44
CA ASP A 252 0.04 19.27 -5.53
C ASP A 252 -1.27 18.71 -6.12
N ASN A 253 -1.23 18.22 -7.37
CA ASN A 253 -2.35 17.60 -8.08
C ASN A 253 -2.13 16.09 -8.26
N LEU A 254 -1.52 15.45 -7.27
CA LEU A 254 -1.40 14.00 -7.22
C LEU A 254 -2.72 13.37 -6.80
N GLU A 255 -3.13 12.36 -7.57
CA GLU A 255 -4.37 11.63 -7.38
C GLU A 255 -4.14 10.31 -6.63
N LEU A 256 -5.01 9.96 -5.69
CA LEU A 256 -5.07 8.64 -5.07
C LEU A 256 -5.74 7.64 -6.05
N LYS A 257 -4.91 6.97 -6.84
CA LYS A 257 -5.34 6.05 -7.90
C LYS A 257 -5.28 4.60 -7.45
N TYR A 258 -6.24 4.21 -6.62
CA TYR A 258 -6.53 2.78 -6.48
C TYR A 258 -7.07 2.25 -7.83
N ASP A 259 -6.53 1.13 -8.32
CA ASP A 259 -6.92 0.54 -9.62
C ASP A 259 -8.41 0.18 -9.70
N GLY A 260 -9.06 0.01 -8.55
CA GLY A 260 -10.50 -0.18 -8.43
C GLY A 260 -10.88 -0.53 -7.01
N ILE A 261 -12.08 -0.13 -6.61
CA ILE A 261 -12.67 -0.45 -5.32
C ILE A 261 -13.97 -1.18 -5.54
N ILE A 262 -14.16 -2.28 -4.81
CA ILE A 262 -15.41 -3.04 -4.76
C ILE A 262 -16.01 -2.97 -3.36
N ILE A 263 -17.33 -3.05 -3.29
CA ILE A 263 -18.07 -3.41 -2.08
C ILE A 263 -18.31 -4.90 -2.16
N GLU A 264 -18.05 -5.63 -1.08
CA GLU A 264 -18.34 -7.06 -0.95
C GLU A 264 -19.05 -7.36 0.37
N GLY A 265 -19.77 -8.48 0.44
CA GLY A 265 -20.36 -8.95 1.69
C GLY A 265 -21.73 -9.60 1.52
N THR A 266 -22.27 -10.13 2.62
CA THR A 266 -23.52 -10.92 2.63
C THR A 266 -24.76 -10.07 2.38
N ALA A 267 -24.66 -8.75 2.52
CA ALA A 267 -25.75 -7.83 2.25
C ALA A 267 -25.98 -7.54 0.76
N ILE A 268 -25.09 -8.00 -0.13
CA ILE A 268 -25.19 -7.79 -1.57
C ILE A 268 -25.98 -8.93 -2.18
N ASN A 269 -27.07 -8.61 -2.88
CA ASN A 269 -27.93 -9.60 -3.51
C ASN A 269 -27.32 -10.06 -4.86
N GLY A 270 -27.04 -11.36 -5.02
CA GLY A 270 -26.45 -11.92 -6.25
C GLY A 270 -24.97 -12.25 -6.10
N GLU A 271 -24.12 -11.71 -6.98
CA GLU A 271 -22.67 -11.78 -6.79
C GLU A 271 -22.30 -10.99 -5.53
N ASN A 272 -21.60 -11.63 -4.58
CA ASN A 272 -21.25 -11.06 -3.27
C ASN A 272 -20.28 -9.87 -3.35
N SER A 273 -20.06 -9.28 -4.54
CA SER A 273 -19.26 -8.08 -4.75
C SER A 273 -19.77 -7.23 -5.92
N GLN A 274 -19.59 -5.92 -5.82
CA GLN A 274 -19.92 -4.95 -6.88
C GLN A 274 -18.92 -3.79 -6.91
N PRO A 275 -18.57 -3.24 -8.10
CA PRO A 275 -17.64 -2.12 -8.21
C PRO A 275 -18.24 -0.81 -7.70
N MET A 276 -17.37 0.03 -7.14
CA MET A 276 -17.66 1.44 -6.83
C MET A 276 -17.16 2.35 -7.95
N ASN A 277 -17.69 3.57 -8.00
CA ASN A 277 -17.28 4.59 -8.96
C ASN A 277 -16.38 5.62 -8.30
N LEU A 278 -15.20 5.88 -8.88
CA LEU A 278 -14.34 6.99 -8.46
C LEU A 278 -15.02 8.32 -8.80
N THR A 279 -15.26 9.15 -7.79
CA THR A 279 -15.93 10.45 -7.94
C THR A 279 -15.04 11.65 -7.62
N ASN A 280 -13.97 11.45 -6.84
CA ASN A 280 -12.93 12.46 -6.62
C ASN A 280 -11.58 11.74 -6.50
N ALA A 281 -10.71 11.91 -7.50
CA ALA A 281 -9.42 11.24 -7.57
C ALA A 281 -8.40 11.80 -6.56
N ASN A 282 -8.42 13.11 -6.29
CA ASN A 282 -7.50 13.76 -5.34
C ASN A 282 -7.74 13.28 -3.90
N GLU A 283 -9.01 13.16 -3.50
CA GLU A 283 -9.39 12.69 -2.15
C GLU A 283 -9.62 11.18 -2.08
N GLY A 284 -9.43 10.45 -3.18
CA GLY A 284 -9.74 9.02 -3.28
C GLY A 284 -11.18 8.71 -2.87
N ILE A 285 -12.17 9.50 -3.33
CA ILE A 285 -13.58 9.28 -2.97
C ILE A 285 -14.24 8.35 -3.99
N TRP A 286 -14.80 7.25 -3.47
CA TRP A 286 -15.55 6.26 -4.22
C TRP A 286 -16.99 6.21 -3.76
N THR A 287 -17.92 6.05 -4.71
CA THR A 287 -19.36 5.98 -4.40
C THR A 287 -20.09 4.83 -5.08
N ALA A 288 -21.15 4.35 -4.44
CA ALA A 288 -22.05 3.36 -5.02
C ALA A 288 -23.51 3.65 -4.65
N LYS A 289 -24.43 3.34 -5.57
CA LYS A 289 -25.87 3.30 -5.34
C LYS A 289 -26.30 1.85 -5.46
N MET A 290 -26.83 1.26 -4.40
CA MET A 290 -27.21 -0.16 -4.42
C MET A 290 -28.33 -0.47 -3.44
N LYS A 291 -29.05 -1.56 -3.73
CA LYS A 291 -30.03 -2.15 -2.82
C LYS A 291 -29.35 -3.26 -2.02
N LEU A 292 -29.43 -3.16 -0.70
CA LEU A 292 -28.86 -4.11 0.23
C LEU A 292 -29.97 -4.95 0.90
N ILE A 293 -29.62 -6.15 1.32
CA ILE A 293 -30.38 -6.98 2.25
C ILE A 293 -29.76 -6.92 3.64
N ASN A 294 -30.39 -7.55 4.63
CA ASN A 294 -29.78 -7.68 5.96
C ASN A 294 -28.49 -8.51 5.85
N GLY A 295 -27.40 -7.99 6.37
CA GLY A 295 -26.09 -8.64 6.31
C GLY A 295 -24.98 -7.66 6.61
N ASN A 296 -23.79 -7.93 6.10
CA ASN A 296 -22.64 -7.05 6.24
C ASN A 296 -22.01 -6.68 4.90
N ILE A 297 -21.22 -5.62 4.92
CA ILE A 297 -20.39 -5.18 3.79
C ILE A 297 -18.96 -4.86 4.23
N LYS A 298 -18.03 -4.93 3.27
CA LYS A 298 -16.64 -4.48 3.34
C LYS A 298 -16.24 -3.84 2.01
N PHE A 299 -15.15 -3.11 2.02
CA PHE A 299 -14.54 -2.55 0.83
C PHE A 299 -13.23 -3.27 0.52
N LYS A 300 -12.94 -3.51 -0.75
CA LYS A 300 -11.68 -4.15 -1.18
C LYS A 300 -11.12 -3.52 -2.43
N SER A 301 -9.80 -3.57 -2.56
CA SER A 301 -9.10 -3.24 -3.80
C SER A 301 -9.25 -4.38 -4.82
N THR A 302 -9.39 -4.03 -6.10
CA THR A 302 -9.41 -4.99 -7.21
C THR A 302 -8.03 -5.51 -7.59
N TYR A 303 -6.97 -4.72 -7.39
CA TYR A 303 -5.59 -5.08 -7.77
C TYR A 303 -4.92 -5.99 -6.76
N ALA A 304 -5.18 -5.73 -5.49
CA ALA A 304 -4.59 -6.46 -4.39
C ALA A 304 -5.72 -6.89 -3.46
N HIS A 305 -6.23 -8.10 -3.67
CA HIS A 305 -7.33 -8.70 -2.90
C HIS A 305 -7.11 -8.73 -1.38
N TYR A 306 -5.86 -8.51 -0.93
CA TYR A 306 -5.49 -8.40 0.47
C TYR A 306 -5.72 -7.00 1.06
N PHE A 307 -5.86 -5.94 0.26
CA PHE A 307 -6.29 -4.65 0.79
C PHE A 307 -7.81 -4.68 0.99
N SER A 308 -8.20 -4.82 2.25
CA SER A 308 -9.60 -4.87 2.68
C SER A 308 -9.82 -3.87 3.80
N TRP A 309 -10.95 -3.18 3.74
CA TRP A 309 -11.36 -2.22 4.73
C TRP A 309 -12.76 -2.57 5.25
N GLY A 310 -12.87 -2.54 6.56
CA GLY A 310 -14.14 -2.55 7.27
C GLY A 310 -14.39 -1.19 7.91
N GLY A 311 -15.26 -1.15 8.90
CA GLY A 311 -15.61 0.11 9.55
C GLY A 311 -15.80 -0.02 11.05
N SER A 312 -15.65 1.11 11.74
CA SER A 312 -16.16 1.30 13.09
C SER A 312 -17.07 2.52 13.12
N GLY A 313 -18.29 2.39 13.64
CA GLY A 313 -19.19 3.56 13.84
C GLY A 313 -20.62 3.47 13.28
N GLY A 314 -21.12 2.32 12.81
CA GLY A 314 -22.49 2.25 12.29
C GLY A 314 -22.60 2.85 10.88
N LYS A 315 -23.56 3.74 10.61
CA LYS A 315 -23.80 4.27 9.25
C LYS A 315 -22.86 5.41 8.82
N LEU A 316 -22.11 6.01 9.76
CA LEU A 316 -21.05 6.98 9.50
C LEU A 316 -19.89 6.58 10.40
N GLY A 317 -18.71 6.39 9.84
CA GLY A 317 -17.62 5.90 10.67
C GLY A 317 -16.24 5.97 10.03
N GLU A 318 -15.27 5.57 10.84
CA GLU A 318 -13.89 5.43 10.45
C GLU A 318 -13.74 4.15 9.62
N LEU A 319 -13.12 4.29 8.46
CA LEU A 319 -12.67 3.18 7.64
C LEU A 319 -11.42 2.59 8.27
N LYS A 320 -11.42 1.28 8.52
CA LYS A 320 -10.28 0.60 9.15
C LYS A 320 -9.72 -0.46 8.23
N PHE A 321 -8.41 -0.41 8.02
CA PHE A 321 -7.68 -1.47 7.33
C PHE A 321 -7.83 -2.78 8.10
N TRP A 322 -8.18 -3.86 7.41
CA TRP A 322 -8.64 -5.13 8.00
C TRP A 322 -9.75 -4.99 9.06
N GLY A 323 -10.51 -3.89 8.99
CA GLY A 323 -11.60 -3.62 9.91
C GLY A 323 -12.71 -4.66 9.86
N GLU A 324 -13.56 -4.64 10.87
CA GLU A 324 -14.74 -5.52 10.97
C GLU A 324 -15.74 -5.25 9.84
N PRO A 325 -16.50 -6.27 9.40
CA PRO A 325 -17.61 -6.05 8.48
C PRO A 325 -18.60 -5.02 9.04
N ILE A 326 -19.13 -4.17 8.18
CA ILE A 326 -20.11 -3.15 8.55
C ILE A 326 -21.50 -3.73 8.37
N ASP A 327 -22.24 -3.88 9.46
CA ASP A 327 -23.62 -4.39 9.42
C ASP A 327 -24.57 -3.37 8.81
N VAL A 328 -25.47 -3.86 7.96
CA VAL A 328 -26.47 -3.08 7.25
C VAL A 328 -27.80 -3.81 7.24
N THR A 329 -28.88 -3.03 7.20
CA THR A 329 -30.24 -3.56 7.06
C THR A 329 -30.69 -3.48 5.60
N SER A 330 -31.79 -4.15 5.27
CA SER A 330 -32.34 -4.04 3.93
C SER A 330 -32.82 -2.62 3.62
N GLY A 331 -32.49 -2.13 2.41
CA GLY A 331 -32.82 -0.79 1.97
C GLY A 331 -32.08 -0.39 0.70
N GLU A 332 -32.40 0.80 0.18
CA GLU A 332 -31.62 1.43 -0.87
C GLU A 332 -30.62 2.41 -0.25
N TYR A 333 -29.37 2.33 -0.69
CA TYR A 333 -28.28 3.09 -0.09
C TYR A 333 -27.50 3.90 -1.13
N PHE A 334 -27.01 5.06 -0.69
CA PHE A 334 -25.88 5.76 -1.27
C PHE A 334 -24.69 5.62 -0.33
N ILE A 335 -23.64 4.95 -0.81
CA ILE A 335 -22.44 4.65 -0.02
C ILE A 335 -21.30 5.50 -0.56
N THR A 336 -20.56 6.13 0.34
CA THR A 336 -19.37 6.93 0.05
C THR A 336 -18.22 6.42 0.90
N VAL A 337 -17.04 6.26 0.31
CA VAL A 337 -15.78 5.99 1.00
C VAL A 337 -14.77 7.06 0.61
N ASN A 338 -14.07 7.63 1.59
CA ASN A 338 -12.99 8.58 1.40
C ASN A 338 -11.71 7.95 1.93
N PHE A 339 -10.78 7.59 1.03
CA PHE A 339 -9.53 6.95 1.43
C PHE A 339 -8.51 7.93 1.98
N GLU A 340 -8.52 9.22 1.59
CA GLU A 340 -7.61 10.22 2.17
C GLU A 340 -7.88 10.44 3.66
N LYS A 341 -9.16 10.53 4.03
CA LYS A 341 -9.61 10.74 5.42
C LYS A 341 -9.80 9.45 6.19
N MET A 342 -9.78 8.31 5.50
CA MET A 342 -10.12 7.00 6.05
C MET A 342 -11.51 7.01 6.71
N GLU A 343 -12.53 7.45 5.96
CA GLU A 343 -13.92 7.57 6.42
C GLU A 343 -14.90 6.91 5.46
N TYR A 344 -16.04 6.46 5.96
CA TYR A 344 -17.17 5.99 5.14
C TYR A 344 -18.50 6.55 5.62
N LYS A 345 -19.45 6.63 4.69
CA LYS A 345 -20.83 7.07 4.92
C LYS A 345 -21.81 6.18 4.16
N ILE A 346 -22.81 5.66 4.86
CA ILE A 346 -23.85 4.77 4.34
C ILE A 346 -25.21 5.44 4.56
N GLU A 347 -25.72 6.09 3.51
CA GLU A 347 -26.97 6.85 3.57
C GLU A 347 -28.11 6.03 3.01
N GLN A 348 -29.10 5.71 3.85
CA GLN A 348 -30.33 5.07 3.40
C GLN A 348 -31.23 6.12 2.75
N LYS A 349 -31.74 5.82 1.55
CA LYS A 349 -32.68 6.68 0.83
C LYS A 349 -34.10 6.56 1.33
#